data_AF-M5TDH3-F1
#
_entry.id   AF-M5TDH3-F1
#
_cell.length_a   1.000
_cell.length_b   1.000
_cell.length_c   1.000
_cell.angle_alpha   90.00
_cell.angle_beta   90.00
_cell.angle_gamma   90.00
#
_symmetry.space_group_name_H-M   'P 1'
#
loop_
_entity.id
_entity.type
_entity.pdbx_description
1 polymer ?
#
loop_
_entity_poly.entity_id
_entity_poly.type
_entity_poly.pdbx_seq_one_letter_code
_entity_poly.pdbx_strand_id
1 'polypeptide(L)'
;MAMIACFLPMQLIRYRASARSASCSNNLKQIGLAIYNYNSAYARLPTGSGGSSSGDGGNLTVGNADRLSGLVGILPFLGEQKLWQEISTPWTGNDQTFPALGPAP
;
A
#
# COMPACT_ATOMS: atom_id res chain seq x y z
N MET A 1 48.19 -1.14 -6.25
CA MET A 1 46.74 -1.09 -5.94
C MET A 1 45.94 -1.77 -7.05
N ALA A 2 45.72 -3.10 -6.99
CA ALA A 2 44.81 -3.80 -7.92
C ALA A 2 44.29 -5.17 -7.45
N MET A 3 44.72 -5.71 -6.29
CA MET A 3 44.26 -7.03 -5.81
C MET A 3 43.00 -7.01 -4.94
N ILE A 4 42.50 -5.83 -4.53
CA ILE A 4 41.32 -5.72 -3.65
C ILE A 4 40.00 -5.70 -4.46
N ALA A 5 40.04 -5.40 -5.77
CA ALA A 5 38.83 -5.22 -6.58
C ALA A 5 38.23 -6.51 -7.17
N CYS A 6 39.00 -7.61 -7.27
CA CYS A 6 38.56 -8.81 -8.03
C CYS A 6 37.84 -9.88 -7.19
N PHE A 7 37.86 -9.79 -5.85
CA PHE A 7 37.15 -10.75 -4.96
C PHE A 7 35.73 -10.31 -4.55
N LEU A 8 35.33 -9.10 -4.91
CA LEU A 8 33.98 -8.58 -4.63
C LEU A 8 32.83 -9.22 -5.43
N PRO A 9 32.98 -9.75 -6.67
CA PRO A 9 31.79 -10.15 -7.44
C PRO A 9 31.06 -11.33 -6.80
N MET A 10 31.76 -12.23 -6.11
CA MET A 10 31.11 -13.38 -5.45
C MET A 10 30.41 -13.02 -4.14
N GLN A 11 30.94 -12.08 -3.36
CA GLN A 11 30.33 -11.65 -2.10
C GLN A 11 29.07 -10.79 -2.35
N LEU A 12 29.14 -9.84 -3.29
CA LEU A 12 28.02 -8.93 -3.64
C LEU A 12 26.78 -9.64 -4.18
N ILE A 13 26.97 -10.73 -4.93
CA ILE A 13 25.84 -11.49 -5.50
C ILE A 13 25.06 -12.23 -4.41
N ARG A 14 25.76 -12.77 -3.39
CA ARG A 14 25.12 -13.33 -2.18
C ARG A 14 24.39 -12.24 -1.37
N TYR A 15 24.98 -11.04 -1.26
CA TYR A 15 24.33 -9.90 -0.61
C TYR A 15 23.08 -9.40 -1.36
N ARG A 16 23.03 -9.40 -2.70
CA ARG A 16 21.83 -8.99 -3.45
C ARG A 16 20.69 -10.00 -3.37
N ALA A 17 21.00 -11.29 -3.40
CA ALA A 17 20.00 -12.33 -3.15
C ALA A 17 19.43 -12.21 -1.72
N SER A 18 20.30 -11.98 -0.73
CA SER A 18 19.89 -11.71 0.65
C SER A 18 19.23 -10.34 0.85
N ALA A 19 19.54 -9.33 0.02
CA ALA A 19 18.94 -8.00 0.12
C ALA A 19 17.53 -7.98 -0.47
N ARG A 20 17.24 -8.79 -1.49
CA ARG A 20 15.88 -8.98 -2.00
C ARG A 20 15.00 -9.69 -0.99
N SER A 21 15.51 -10.74 -0.34
CA SER A 21 14.80 -11.41 0.75
C SER A 21 14.71 -10.54 2.01
N ALA A 22 15.75 -9.78 2.36
CA ALA A 22 15.73 -8.86 3.49
C ALA A 22 14.82 -7.66 3.26
N SER A 23 14.78 -7.08 2.06
CA SER A 23 13.86 -6.01 1.69
C SER A 23 12.41 -6.49 1.79
N CYS A 24 12.09 -7.66 1.19
CA CYS A 24 10.75 -8.25 1.32
C CYS A 24 10.39 -8.53 2.79
N SER A 25 11.30 -9.13 3.56
CA SER A 25 11.07 -9.44 4.98
C SER A 25 10.92 -8.18 5.83
N ASN A 26 11.64 -7.11 5.51
CA ASN A 26 11.54 -5.83 6.21
C ASN A 26 10.23 -5.10 5.85
N ASN A 27 9.80 -5.16 4.59
CA ASN A 27 8.51 -4.61 4.16
C ASN A 27 7.35 -5.34 4.87
N LEU A 28 7.42 -6.67 4.96
CA LEU A 28 6.43 -7.46 5.71
C LEU A 28 6.40 -7.12 7.21
N LYS A 29 7.56 -6.86 7.83
CA LYS A 29 7.62 -6.39 9.22
C LYS A 29 6.97 -5.02 9.40
N GLN A 30 7.18 -4.09 8.47
CA GLN A 30 6.53 -2.77 8.50
C GLN A 30 5.02 -2.88 8.36
N ILE A 31 4.52 -3.76 7.46
CA ILE A 31 3.10 -4.05 7.32
C ILE A 31 2.53 -4.69 8.60
N GLY A 32 3.23 -5.66 9.19
CA GLY A 32 2.80 -6.29 10.44
C GLY A 32 2.69 -5.29 11.59
N LEU A 33 3.66 -4.38 11.71
CA LEU A 33 3.61 -3.30 12.70
C LEU A 33 2.45 -2.33 12.45
N ALA A 34 2.21 -1.97 11.19
CA ALA A 34 1.09 -1.12 10.82
C ALA A 34 -0.27 -1.74 11.16
N ILE A 35 -0.45 -3.05 10.91
CA ILE A 35 -1.66 -3.79 11.29
C ILE A 35 -1.83 -3.85 12.82
N TYR A 36 -0.74 -4.05 13.57
CA TYR A 36 -0.78 -4.03 15.02
C TYR A 36 -1.21 -2.67 15.57
N ASN A 37 -0.66 -1.57 15.03
CA ASN A 37 -1.05 -0.22 15.40
C ASN A 37 -2.50 0.10 15.01
N TYR A 38 -2.96 -0.39 13.85
CA TYR A 38 -4.36 -0.29 13.44
C TYR A 38 -5.29 -0.98 14.44
N ASN A 39 -4.94 -2.21 14.87
CA ASN A 39 -5.70 -2.94 15.88
C ASN A 39 -5.68 -2.23 17.24
N SER A 40 -4.56 -1.61 17.63
CA SER A 40 -4.49 -0.82 18.86
C SER A 40 -5.40 0.42 18.82
N ALA A 41 -5.63 1.02 17.65
CA ALA A 41 -6.46 2.21 17.49
C ALA A 41 -7.95 1.90 17.33
N TYR A 42 -8.29 0.86 16.57
CA TYR A 42 -9.68 0.55 16.17
C TYR A 42 -10.25 -0.73 16.81
N ALA A 43 -9.46 -1.46 17.61
CA ALA A 43 -9.82 -2.75 18.22
C ALA A 43 -10.33 -3.79 17.20
N ARG A 44 -9.91 -3.66 15.94
CA ARG A 44 -10.34 -4.45 14.79
C ARG A 44 -9.16 -4.60 13.83
N LEU A 45 -9.17 -5.66 13.05
CA LEU A 45 -8.22 -5.85 11.95
C LEU A 45 -8.70 -5.11 10.69
N PRO A 46 -7.78 -4.70 9.80
CA PRO A 46 -8.16 -4.08 8.53
C PRO A 46 -9.01 -5.03 7.70
N THR A 47 -10.14 -4.53 7.20
CA THR A 47 -11.06 -5.28 6.34
C THR A 47 -10.44 -5.55 4.98
N GLY A 48 -10.50 -6.79 4.49
CA GLY A 48 -9.89 -7.16 3.20
C GLY A 48 -10.50 -6.44 2.00
N SER A 49 -11.80 -6.13 2.08
CA SER A 49 -12.54 -5.32 1.12
C SER A 49 -13.56 -4.45 1.86
N GLY A 50 -13.95 -3.33 1.26
CA GLY A 50 -14.98 -2.43 1.80
C GLY A 50 -15.06 -1.15 0.98
N GLY A 51 -15.59 -0.08 1.57
CA GLY A 51 -15.66 1.24 0.94
C GLY A 51 -17.10 1.70 0.75
N SER A 52 -17.39 2.24 -0.42
CA SER A 52 -18.69 2.77 -0.81
C SER A 52 -19.43 1.71 -1.63
N SER A 53 -20.65 1.39 -1.24
CA SER A 53 -21.51 0.42 -1.94
C SER A 53 -22.00 0.93 -3.30
N SER A 54 -21.79 2.21 -3.61
CA SER A 54 -22.05 2.79 -4.92
C SER A 54 -21.00 2.34 -5.95
N GLY A 55 -21.37 2.27 -7.23
CA GLY A 55 -20.46 1.87 -8.30
C GLY A 55 -20.77 0.50 -8.91
N ASP A 56 -21.78 -0.22 -8.41
CA ASP A 56 -22.21 -1.50 -8.97
C ASP A 56 -23.08 -1.32 -10.23
N GLY A 57 -23.03 -2.27 -11.16
CA GLY A 57 -23.98 -2.35 -12.29
C GLY A 57 -23.77 -1.37 -13.46
N GLY A 58 -22.60 -0.73 -13.61
CA GLY A 58 -22.20 -0.05 -14.85
C GLY A 58 -21.80 1.42 -14.75
N ASN A 59 -22.02 2.08 -13.60
CA ASN A 59 -21.50 3.41 -13.33
C ASN A 59 -20.34 3.34 -12.33
N LEU A 60 -19.14 3.04 -12.82
CA LEU A 60 -17.96 2.83 -11.96
C LEU A 60 -17.43 4.11 -11.32
N THR A 61 -17.89 5.30 -11.74
CA THR A 61 -17.32 6.58 -11.31
C THR A 61 -17.90 7.10 -9.99
N VAL A 62 -19.01 6.52 -9.51
CA VAL A 62 -19.75 7.00 -8.32
C VAL A 62 -19.38 6.28 -7.01
N GLY A 63 -18.47 5.32 -7.04
CA GLY A 63 -17.99 4.61 -5.85
C GLY A 63 -17.21 3.35 -6.22
N ASN A 64 -16.74 2.63 -5.20
CA ASN A 64 -15.82 1.50 -5.35
C ASN A 64 -16.48 0.11 -5.22
N ALA A 65 -17.81 0.04 -5.18
CA ALA A 65 -18.60 -1.21 -5.11
C ALA A 65 -18.12 -2.17 -4.01
N ASP A 66 -17.72 -1.62 -2.86
CA ASP A 66 -17.12 -2.35 -1.72
C ASP A 66 -15.81 -3.12 -2.04
N ARG A 67 -15.11 -2.74 -3.12
CA ARG A 67 -13.87 -3.38 -3.59
C ARG A 67 -12.60 -2.63 -3.17
N LEU A 68 -12.69 -1.68 -2.24
CA LEU A 68 -11.53 -0.96 -1.74
C LEU A 68 -10.60 -1.92 -0.99
N SER A 69 -9.31 -1.91 -1.32
CA SER A 69 -8.32 -2.74 -0.64
C SER A 69 -8.16 -2.34 0.83
N GLY A 70 -8.11 -3.34 1.72
CA GLY A 70 -7.76 -3.14 3.13
C GLY A 70 -6.41 -2.48 3.39
N LEU A 71 -5.51 -2.50 2.39
CA LEU A 71 -4.22 -1.82 2.46
C LEU A 71 -4.38 -0.29 2.58
N VAL A 72 -5.45 0.27 2.00
CA VAL A 72 -5.70 1.71 2.02
C VAL A 72 -5.93 2.18 3.47
N GLY A 73 -6.65 1.39 4.28
CA GLY A 73 -6.90 1.71 5.69
C GLY A 73 -5.68 1.66 6.61
N ILE A 74 -4.60 0.97 6.20
CA ILE A 74 -3.35 0.89 6.98
C ILE A 74 -2.26 1.86 6.51
N LEU A 75 -2.45 2.55 5.38
CA LEU A 75 -1.51 3.57 4.87
C LEU A 75 -1.02 4.59 5.92
N PRO A 76 -1.88 5.21 6.75
CA PRO A 76 -1.40 6.15 7.76
C PRO A 76 -0.48 5.49 8.81
N PHE A 77 -0.68 4.21 9.10
CA PHE A 77 0.14 3.44 10.04
C PHE A 77 1.46 2.93 9.42
N LEU A 78 1.55 2.91 8.09
CA LEU A 78 2.79 2.66 7.36
C LEU A 78 3.71 3.90 7.26
N GLY A 79 3.25 5.06 7.73
CA GLY A 79 3.96 6.33 7.61
C GLY A 79 3.69 7.07 6.30
N GLU A 80 2.78 6.56 5.47
CA GLU A 80 2.44 7.10 4.15
C GLU A 80 1.24 8.07 4.22
N GLN A 81 1.36 9.10 5.06
CA GLN A 81 0.27 10.07 5.30
C GLN A 81 -0.13 10.85 4.04
N LYS A 82 0.84 11.17 3.18
CA LYS A 82 0.59 11.92 1.93
C LYS A 82 -0.27 11.11 0.96
N LEU A 83 0.03 9.82 0.81
CA LEU A 83 -0.74 8.91 -0.06
C LEU A 83 -2.16 8.71 0.49
N TRP A 84 -2.30 8.56 1.80
CA TRP A 84 -3.62 8.50 2.43
C TRP A 84 -4.45 9.76 2.11
N GLN A 85 -3.85 10.94 2.25
CA GLN A 85 -4.53 12.21 1.96
C GLN A 85 -5.02 12.25 0.52
N GLU A 86 -4.16 11.93 -0.44
CA GLU A 86 -4.50 11.91 -1.87
C GLU A 86 -5.66 10.96 -2.20
N ILE A 87 -5.67 9.76 -1.61
CA ILE A 87 -6.73 8.76 -1.83
C ILE A 87 -8.03 9.14 -1.11
N SER A 88 -7.93 9.76 0.07
CA SER A 88 -9.08 10.19 0.87
C SER A 88 -9.79 11.42 0.31
N THR A 89 -9.14 12.18 -0.57
CA THR A 89 -9.75 13.34 -1.22
C THR A 89 -10.48 12.95 -2.50
N PRO A 90 -11.67 13.53 -2.76
CA PRO A 90 -12.30 13.38 -4.06
C PRO A 90 -11.43 14.02 -5.14
N TRP A 91 -11.35 13.39 -6.31
CA TRP A 91 -10.60 13.90 -7.45
C TRP A 91 -11.56 14.42 -8.52
N THR A 92 -11.27 15.59 -9.08
CA THR A 92 -12.06 16.21 -10.15
C THR A 92 -11.15 16.56 -11.32
N GLY A 93 -11.44 16.05 -12.51
CA GLY A 93 -10.69 16.36 -13.73
C GLY A 93 -11.41 15.87 -14.99
N ASN A 94 -11.27 16.60 -16.11
CA ASN A 94 -11.90 16.28 -17.40
C ASN A 94 -13.41 15.96 -17.30
N ASP A 95 -14.17 16.83 -16.62
CA ASP A 95 -15.63 16.67 -16.39
C ASP A 95 -16.05 15.38 -15.65
N GLN A 96 -15.10 14.67 -15.04
CA GLN A 96 -15.34 13.50 -14.19
C GLN A 96 -14.99 13.84 -12.74
N THR A 97 -15.87 13.44 -11.82
CA THR A 97 -15.62 13.53 -10.38
C THR A 97 -15.60 12.12 -9.81
N PHE A 98 -14.47 11.72 -9.26
CA PHE A 98 -14.37 10.49 -8.48
C PHE A 98 -14.57 10.81 -7.00
N PRO A 99 -15.41 10.04 -6.29
CA PRO A 99 -15.57 10.21 -4.86
C PRO A 99 -14.27 9.90 -4.12
N ALA A 100 -14.20 10.34 -2.87
CA ALA A 100 -13.16 9.91 -1.95
C ALA A 100 -13.05 8.38 -1.93
N LEU A 101 -11.83 7.86 -1.81
CA LEU A 101 -11.49 6.43 -1.90
C LEU A 101 -11.62 5.82 -3.31
N GLY A 102 -11.85 6.64 -4.33
CA GLY A 102 -11.75 6.28 -5.75
C GLY A 102 -12.96 5.51 -6.31
N PRO A 103 -12.97 5.31 -7.64
CA PRO A 103 -13.98 4.52 -8.35
C PRO A 103 -13.77 3.01 -8.17
N ALA A 104 -14.73 2.23 -8.65
CA ALA A 104 -14.64 0.77 -8.68
C ALA A 104 -13.57 0.37 -9.71
N PRO A 105 -12.66 -0.56 -9.36
CA PRO A 105 -11.71 -1.13 -10.32
C PRO A 105 -12.41 -1.98 -11.38
#